data_AF-A0A1W9X2J3-F1
#
_entry.id   AF-A0A1W9X2J3-F1
#
_cell.length_a   1.000
_cell.length_b   1.000
_cell.length_c   1.000
_cell.angle_alpha   90.00
_cell.angle_beta   90.00
_cell.angle_gamma   90.00
#
_symmetry.space_group_name_H-M   'P 1'
#
loop_
_entity.id
_entity.type
_entity.pdbx_description
1 polymer ?
#
loop_
_entity_poly.entity_id
_entity_poly.type
_entity_poly.pdbx_seq_one_letter_code
_entity_poly.pdbx_strand_id
1 'polypeptide(L)'
;MYEPYNVSQFQTVLPQIRALTTQSPNVFVPKIQRVCAQAGVAVVFVPELPQVEITSVTRRTTERQALIQLSERYQNDGNFGLTFFQQVGHLLLPGNKQIFLQDALDDNQIAQEFAAKQLDTRYIPNKYNGYAFRNG
;
A
#
# COMPACT_ATOMS: atom_id res chain seq x y z
N MET A 1 20.41 7.12 -1.04
CA MET A 1 20.26 5.91 -1.88
C MET A 1 18.97 5.23 -1.50
N TYR A 2 18.19 4.74 -2.45
CA TYR A 2 17.00 3.95 -2.16
C TYR A 2 17.42 2.48 -2.02
N GLU A 3 16.99 1.82 -0.95
CA GLU A 3 17.19 0.37 -0.78
C GLU A 3 16.38 -0.40 -1.84
N PRO A 4 16.86 -1.57 -2.30
CA PRO A 4 16.08 -2.45 -3.16
C PRO A 4 14.76 -2.86 -2.48
N TYR A 5 13.68 -2.96 -3.26
CA TYR A 5 12.41 -3.46 -2.75
C TYR A 5 12.58 -4.85 -2.14
N ASN A 6 12.31 -4.94 -0.84
CA ASN A 6 12.39 -6.18 -0.08
C ASN A 6 11.01 -6.49 0.51
N VAL A 7 10.33 -7.47 -0.09
CA VAL A 7 8.97 -7.88 0.31
C VAL A 7 8.91 -8.22 1.81
N SER A 8 9.88 -8.99 2.30
CA SER A 8 9.92 -9.41 3.71
C SER A 8 10.11 -8.22 4.64
N GLN A 9 11.01 -7.30 4.31
CA GLN A 9 11.20 -6.06 5.08
C GLN A 9 9.99 -5.13 5.00
N PHE A 10 9.30 -5.09 3.86
CA PHE A 10 8.10 -4.29 3.73
C PHE A 10 6.96 -4.83 4.60
N GLN A 11 6.83 -6.16 4.70
CA GLN A 11 5.85 -6.79 5.57
C GLN A 11 6.11 -6.51 7.06
N THR A 12 7.38 -6.41 7.50
CA THR A 12 7.68 -6.13 8.92
C THR A 12 7.30 -4.72 9.36
N VAL A 13 7.19 -3.77 8.43
CA VAL A 13 6.82 -2.38 8.74
C VAL A 13 5.32 -2.10 8.66
N LEU A 14 4.51 -3.01 8.11
CA LEU A 14 3.05 -2.82 7.99
C LEU A 14 2.33 -2.55 9.34
N PRO A 15 2.67 -3.21 10.46
CA PRO A 15 2.04 -2.91 11.74
C PRO A 15 2.31 -1.47 12.21
N GLN A 16 3.50 -0.95 11.94
CA GLN A 16 3.85 0.44 12.25
C GLN A 16 3.06 1.40 11.37
N ILE A 17 2.94 1.11 10.07
CA ILE A 17 2.16 1.93 9.14
C ILE A 17 0.69 1.96 9.54
N ARG A 18 0.11 0.82 9.95
CA ARG A 18 -1.25 0.74 10.47
C ARG A 18 -1.49 1.67 11.66
N ALA A 19 -0.53 1.76 12.59
CA ALA A 19 -0.65 2.68 13.71
C ALA A 19 -0.60 4.16 13.27
N LEU A 20 0.03 4.46 12.13
CA LEU A 20 0.11 5.81 11.57
C LEU A 20 -1.17 6.22 10.84
N THR A 21 -1.97 5.30 10.30
CA THR A 21 -3.19 5.63 9.53
C THR A 21 -4.28 6.33 10.35
N THR A 22 -4.17 6.33 11.69
CA THR A 22 -5.09 7.00 12.61
C THR A 22 -4.61 8.39 13.05
N GLN A 23 -3.40 8.78 12.65
CA GLN A 23 -2.82 10.07 12.98
C GLN A 23 -3.27 11.14 11.96
N SER A 24 -2.99 12.41 12.23
CA SER A 24 -3.23 13.48 11.25
C SER A 24 -2.23 13.42 10.08
N PRO A 25 -2.57 13.96 8.90
CA PRO A 25 -1.70 13.98 7.71
C PRO A 25 -0.30 14.50 7.97
N ASN A 26 -0.19 15.61 8.70
CA ASN A 26 1.07 16.22 9.09
C ASN A 26 1.99 15.27 9.88
N VAL A 27 1.41 14.25 10.51
CA VAL A 27 2.14 13.21 11.25
C VAL A 27 2.37 11.97 10.41
N PHE A 28 1.35 11.43 9.74
CA PHE A 28 1.49 10.13 9.06
C PHE A 28 2.22 10.23 7.73
N VAL A 29 2.03 11.29 6.93
CA VAL A 29 2.63 11.42 5.60
C VAL A 29 4.15 11.28 5.66
N PRO A 30 4.89 12.12 6.42
CA PRO A 30 6.36 12.03 6.46
C PRO A 30 6.85 10.71 7.07
N LYS A 31 6.10 10.15 8.04
CA LYS A 31 6.49 8.89 8.71
C LYS A 31 6.31 7.68 7.81
N ILE A 32 5.19 7.59 7.09
CA ILE A 32 4.93 6.50 6.14
C ILE A 32 5.94 6.54 5.01
N GLN A 33 6.23 7.70 4.44
CA GLN A 33 7.27 7.85 3.41
C GLN A 33 8.62 7.33 3.88
N ARG A 34 9.03 7.70 5.10
CA ARG A 34 10.30 7.24 5.69
C ARG A 34 10.32 5.73 5.90
N VAL A 35 9.28 5.18 6.51
CA VAL A 35 9.20 3.76 6.88
C VAL A 35 9.12 2.87 5.64
N CYS A 36 8.33 3.26 4.63
CA CYS A 36 8.24 2.55 3.36
C CYS A 36 9.56 2.60 2.57
N ALA A 37 10.26 3.74 2.59
CA ALA A 37 11.53 3.90 1.87
C ALA A 37 12.63 2.96 2.41
N GLN A 38 12.59 2.61 3.70
CA GLN A 38 13.51 1.63 4.28
C GLN A 38 13.36 0.23 3.67
N ALA A 39 12.19 -0.10 3.14
CA ALA A 39 11.90 -1.36 2.47
C ALA A 39 11.89 -1.25 0.93
N GLY A 40 12.39 -0.14 0.38
CA GLY A 40 12.44 0.10 -1.07
C GLY A 40 11.09 0.46 -1.71
N VAL A 41 10.13 0.96 -0.91
CA VAL A 41 8.83 1.45 -1.40
C VAL A 41 8.77 2.97 -1.30
N ALA A 42 8.70 3.65 -2.43
CA ALA A 42 8.42 5.08 -2.50
C ALA A 42 6.92 5.33 -2.35
N VAL A 43 6.53 6.22 -1.44
CA VAL A 43 5.15 6.68 -1.29
C VAL A 43 5.07 8.15 -1.66
N VAL A 44 4.25 8.50 -2.64
CA VAL A 44 4.11 9.88 -3.11
C VAL A 44 2.65 10.30 -3.02
N PHE A 45 2.44 11.52 -2.52
CA PHE A 45 1.16 12.18 -2.54
C PHE A 45 1.20 13.21 -3.67
N VAL A 46 0.23 13.17 -4.55
CA VAL A 46 0.13 14.08 -5.70
C VAL A 46 -1.15 14.90 -5.62
N PRO A 47 -1.12 16.19 -6.02
CA PRO A 47 -2.34 16.98 -6.12
C PRO A 47 -3.38 16.28 -6.99
N GLU A 48 -4.65 16.42 -6.62
CA GLU A 48 -5.74 15.92 -7.45
C GLU A 48 -5.70 16.60 -8.82
N LEU A 49 -5.60 15.81 -9.89
CA LEU A 49 -5.64 16.33 -11.24
C LEU A 49 -7.11 16.57 -11.62
N PRO A 50 -7.47 17.78 -12.11
CA PRO A 50 -8.82 18.04 -12.57
C PRO A 50 -9.22 17.02 -13.64
N GLN A 51 -10.43 16.45 -13.52
CA GLN A 51 -11.01 15.51 -14.50
C GLN A 51 -10.32 14.13 -14.58
N VAL A 52 -9.47 13.78 -13.62
CA VAL A 52 -8.88 12.43 -13.51
C VAL A 52 -9.52 11.70 -12.35
N GLU A 53 -10.23 10.61 -12.65
CA GLU A 53 -10.88 9.75 -11.62
C GLU A 53 -9.88 8.83 -10.90
N ILE A 54 -8.68 8.66 -11.45
CA ILE A 54 -7.63 7.84 -10.85
C ILE A 54 -7.02 8.57 -9.66
N THR A 55 -7.33 8.08 -8.47
CA THR A 55 -6.83 8.69 -7.22
C THR A 55 -5.73 7.88 -6.55
N SER A 56 -5.44 6.66 -7.04
CA SER A 56 -4.29 5.87 -6.57
C SER A 56 -3.71 4.95 -7.65
N VAL A 57 -2.39 4.76 -7.58
CA VAL A 57 -1.62 3.90 -8.49
C VAL A 57 -0.53 3.19 -7.71
N THR A 58 -0.37 1.89 -7.93
CA THR A 58 0.80 1.14 -7.48
C THR A 58 1.61 0.69 -8.68
N ARG A 59 2.92 0.88 -8.64
CA ARG A 59 3.83 0.45 -9.71
C ARG A 59 5.05 -0.24 -9.15
N ARG A 60 5.37 -1.43 -9.66
CA ARG A 60 6.70 -2.03 -9.61
C ARG A 60 7.50 -1.37 -10.75
N THR A 61 8.36 -0.41 -10.42
CA THR A 61 9.04 0.41 -11.45
C THR A 61 10.22 -0.34 -12.08
N THR A 62 10.88 -1.22 -11.30
CA THR A 62 11.90 -2.23 -11.67
C THR A 62 11.95 -3.31 -10.58
N GLU A 63 12.71 -4.40 -10.75
CA GLU A 63 12.96 -5.40 -9.67
C GLU A 63 13.48 -4.78 -8.36
N ARG A 64 13.97 -3.53 -8.41
CA ARG A 64 14.61 -2.86 -7.27
C ARG A 64 13.73 -1.83 -6.58
N GLN A 65 12.60 -1.41 -7.14
CA GLN A 65 11.84 -0.29 -6.55
C GLN A 65 10.33 -0.46 -6.76
N ALA A 66 9.58 -0.15 -5.70
CA ALA A 66 8.13 -0.10 -5.73
C ALA A 66 7.66 1.34 -5.46
N LEU A 67 6.54 1.71 -6.06
CA LEU A 67 5.91 3.02 -5.95
C LEU A 67 4.44 2.84 -5.57
N ILE A 68 3.99 3.58 -4.56
CA ILE A 68 2.59 3.80 -4.24
C ILE A 68 2.33 5.30 -4.38
N GLN A 69 1.48 5.67 -5.33
CA GLN A 69 1.04 7.03 -5.55
C GLN A 69 -0.40 7.16 -5.09
N LEU A 70 -0.67 8.21 -4.30
CA LEU A 70 -1.99 8.52 -3.76
C LEU A 70 -2.31 9.99 -4.05
N SER A 71 -3.58 10.30 -4.28
CA SER A 71 -4.06 11.67 -4.33
C SER A 71 -4.02 12.31 -2.93
N GLU A 72 -3.67 13.59 -2.86
CA GLU A 72 -3.69 14.37 -1.63
C GLU A 72 -5.07 14.46 -0.99
N ARG A 73 -6.17 14.22 -1.74
CA ARG A 73 -7.53 14.16 -1.19
C ARG A 73 -7.67 13.21 0.01
N TYR A 74 -6.87 12.13 0.01
CA TYR A 74 -6.89 11.11 1.06
C TYR A 74 -6.34 11.60 2.39
N GLN A 75 -5.66 12.75 2.42
CA GLN A 75 -5.27 13.38 3.67
C GLN A 75 -6.49 13.85 4.49
N ASN A 76 -7.63 14.10 3.85
CA ASN A 76 -8.76 14.78 4.49
C ASN A 76 -10.08 13.96 4.49
N ASP A 77 -10.15 12.83 3.78
CA ASP A 77 -11.41 12.10 3.57
C ASP A 77 -11.62 10.89 4.52
N GLY A 78 -10.61 10.57 5.36
CA GLY A 78 -10.65 9.44 6.30
C GLY A 78 -10.45 8.06 5.66
N ASN A 79 -10.35 7.96 4.33
CA ASN A 79 -10.20 6.70 3.61
C ASN A 79 -8.74 6.29 3.37
N PHE A 80 -7.78 7.13 3.77
CA PHE A 80 -6.34 6.89 3.56
C PHE A 80 -5.92 5.46 3.89
N GLY A 81 -6.27 4.96 5.08
CA GLY A 81 -5.86 3.63 5.51
C GLY A 81 -6.35 2.53 4.57
N LEU A 82 -7.62 2.59 4.15
CA LEU A 82 -8.21 1.59 3.27
C LEU A 82 -7.55 1.63 1.90
N THR A 83 -7.45 2.82 1.29
CA THR A 83 -6.82 2.97 -0.02
C THR A 83 -5.34 2.58 0.01
N PHE A 84 -4.59 3.01 1.03
CA PHE A 84 -3.18 2.67 1.16
C PHE A 84 -2.98 1.16 1.26
N PHE A 85 -3.73 0.47 2.13
CA PHE A 85 -3.56 -0.98 2.27
C PHE A 85 -4.06 -1.78 1.07
N GLN A 86 -5.02 -1.26 0.29
CA GLN A 86 -5.39 -1.86 -1.00
C GLN A 86 -4.20 -1.79 -1.97
N GLN A 87 -3.51 -0.66 -2.03
CA GLN A 87 -2.28 -0.50 -2.83
C GLN A 87 -1.12 -1.39 -2.33
N VAL A 88 -0.98 -1.56 -1.01
CA VAL A 88 -0.06 -2.56 -0.43
C VAL A 88 -0.43 -3.98 -0.87
N GLY A 89 -1.72 -4.30 -0.89
CA GLY A 89 -2.24 -5.56 -1.41
C GLY A 89 -1.72 -5.82 -2.82
N HIS A 90 -1.98 -4.90 -3.76
CA HIS A 90 -1.47 -5.00 -5.13
C HIS A 90 0.05 -5.20 -5.22
N LEU A 91 0.83 -4.57 -4.33
CA LEU A 91 2.29 -4.73 -4.31
C LEU A 91 2.76 -6.10 -3.77
N LEU A 92 1.99 -6.73 -2.87
CA LEU A 92 2.32 -8.01 -2.23
C LEU A 92 1.75 -9.22 -2.96
N LEU A 93 0.69 -9.05 -3.76
CA LEU A 93 0.09 -10.13 -4.52
C LEU A 93 1.07 -10.67 -5.58
N PRO A 94 1.14 -12.00 -5.74
CA PRO A 94 1.89 -12.62 -6.82
C PRO A 94 1.21 -12.28 -8.15
N GLY A 95 2.01 -11.94 -9.15
CA GLY A 95 1.50 -11.58 -10.46
C GLY A 95 2.55 -10.90 -11.32
N ASN A 96 2.33 -10.96 -12.64
CA ASN A 96 3.24 -10.39 -13.64
C ASN A 96 2.93 -8.92 -13.95
N LYS A 97 1.85 -8.37 -13.38
CA LYS A 97 1.48 -6.96 -13.55
C LYS A 97 2.47 -6.07 -12.82
N GLN A 98 2.93 -5.05 -13.52
CA GLN A 98 3.86 -4.05 -12.99
C GLN A 98 3.15 -2.76 -12.57
N ILE A 99 1.92 -2.54 -13.03
CA ILE A 99 1.12 -1.34 -12.76
C ILE A 99 -0.27 -1.78 -12.34
N PHE A 100 -0.76 -1.21 -11.25
CA PHE A 100 -2.10 -1.40 -10.71
C PHE A 100 -2.73 -0.03 -10.56
N LEU A 101 -3.87 0.14 -11.24
CA LEU A 101 -4.70 1.34 -11.15
C LEU A 101 -5.90 1.02 -10.28
N GLN A 102 -6.42 2.02 -9.57
CA GLN A 102 -7.59 1.90 -8.70
C GLN A 102 -8.79 1.16 -9.34
N ASP A 103 -9.02 1.32 -10.66
CA ASP A 103 -10.17 0.76 -11.37
C ASP A 103 -9.87 -0.53 -12.16
N ALA A 104 -8.68 -1.12 -12.00
CA ALA A 104 -8.35 -2.39 -12.66
C ALA A 104 -9.09 -3.56 -11.99
N LEU A 105 -10.09 -4.11 -12.68
CA LEU A 105 -11.08 -5.04 -12.10
C LEU A 105 -10.48 -6.38 -11.59
N ASP A 106 -9.45 -6.92 -12.23
CA ASP A 106 -9.12 -8.34 -12.05
C ASP A 106 -8.34 -8.70 -10.75
N ASP A 107 -7.76 -7.72 -10.04
CA ASP A 107 -6.97 -7.96 -8.82
C ASP A 107 -7.47 -7.16 -7.60
N ASN A 108 -8.57 -6.44 -7.76
CA ASN A 108 -9.06 -5.48 -6.76
C ASN A 108 -9.68 -6.17 -5.54
N GLN A 109 -10.40 -7.28 -5.73
CA GLN A 109 -11.10 -7.96 -4.64
C GLN A 109 -10.14 -8.46 -3.56
N ILE A 110 -9.06 -9.15 -3.94
CA ILE A 110 -8.08 -9.70 -2.98
C ILE A 110 -7.34 -8.56 -2.27
N ALA A 111 -7.00 -7.49 -2.99
CA ALA A 111 -6.36 -6.30 -2.42
C ALA A 111 -7.27 -5.56 -1.43
N GLN A 112 -8.58 -5.46 -1.72
CA GLN A 112 -9.58 -4.87 -0.82
C GLN A 112 -9.76 -5.73 0.44
N GLU A 113 -9.85 -7.05 0.29
CA GLU A 113 -9.91 -7.97 1.43
C GLU A 113 -8.65 -7.91 2.29
N PHE A 114 -7.48 -7.78 1.66
CA PHE A 114 -6.23 -7.53 2.36
C PHE A 114 -6.32 -6.24 3.19
N ALA A 115 -6.81 -5.16 2.58
CA ALA A 115 -6.95 -3.86 3.26
C ALA A 115 -7.87 -3.93 4.47
N ALA A 116 -9.05 -4.55 4.32
CA ALA A 116 -10.00 -4.75 5.40
C ALA A 116 -9.39 -5.54 6.58
N LYS A 117 -8.63 -6.61 6.27
CA LYS A 117 -7.95 -7.41 7.30
C LYS A 117 -6.86 -6.63 8.04
N GLN A 118 -6.11 -5.78 7.34
CA GLN A 118 -5.09 -4.95 8.00
C GLN A 118 -5.71 -3.99 9.01
N LEU A 119 -6.87 -3.42 8.69
CA LEU A 119 -7.53 -2.40 9.50
C LEU A 119 -8.50 -2.94 10.57
N ASP A 120 -8.87 -4.22 10.53
CA ASP A 120 -9.68 -4.83 11.59
C ASP A 120 -8.86 -4.92 12.89
N THR A 121 -9.26 -4.18 13.92
CA THR A 121 -8.61 -4.17 15.24
C THR A 121 -8.70 -5.52 15.97
N ARG A 122 -9.55 -6.44 15.49
CA ARG A 122 -9.67 -7.82 16.00
C ARG A 122 -8.76 -8.80 15.24
N TYR A 123 -8.10 -8.35 14.17
CA TYR A 123 -7.14 -9.17 13.42
C TYR A 123 -5.82 -9.28 14.20
N ILE A 124 -5.60 -10.44 14.82
CA ILE A 124 -4.30 -10.82 15.39
C ILE A 124 -3.47 -11.38 14.23
N PRO A 125 -2.35 -10.71 13.82
CA PRO A 125 -1.46 -11.30 12.85
C PRO A 125 -0.83 -12.55 13.48
N ASN A 126 -1.32 -13.71 13.08
CA ASN A 126 -0.70 -14.96 13.48
C ASN A 126 0.72 -14.95 12.89
N LYS A 127 1.76 -15.18 13.71
CA LYS A 127 3.17 -15.17 13.26
C LYS A 127 3.44 -16.12 12.09
N TYR A 128 2.54 -17.05 11.84
CA TYR A 128 2.42 -17.79 10.60
C TYR A 128 0.95 -17.83 10.20
N ASN A 129 0.57 -16.97 9.27
CA ASN A 129 -0.38 -17.39 8.25
C ASN A 129 0.13 -16.82 6.94
N GLY A 130 0.87 -17.66 6.22
CA GLY A 130 1.23 -17.36 4.86
C GLY A 130 -0.04 -16.96 4.11
N TYR A 131 0.07 -15.89 3.34
CA TYR A 131 -0.66 -15.86 2.09
C TYR A 131 -0.12 -17.06 1.29
N ALA A 132 -0.66 -18.24 1.57
CA ALA A 132 -0.49 -19.42 0.76
C ALA A 132 -1.30 -19.13 -0.50
N PHE A 133 -0.67 -18.38 -1.40
CA PHE A 133 -1.08 -18.27 -2.78
C PHE A 133 -0.99 -19.68 -3.35
N ARG A 134 -2.12 -20.38 -3.32
CA ARG A 134 -2.24 -21.69 -3.97
C ARG A 134 -2.09 -21.42 -5.45
N ASN A 135 -0.92 -21.80 -5.99
CA ASN A 135 -0.81 -22.17 -7.39
C ASN A 135 -1.79 -23.33 -7.60
N GLY A 136 -2.80 -23.08 -8.43
CA GLY A 136 -3.71 -24.05 -9.01
C GLY A 136 -3.88 -23.68 -10.47
#